data_AF-A0A537I9X7-F1
#
_entry.id   AF-A0A537I9X7-F1
#
_cell.length_a   1.000
_cell.length_b   1.000
_cell.length_c   1.000
_cell.angle_alpha   90.00
_cell.angle_beta   90.00
_cell.angle_gamma   90.00
#
_symmetry.space_group_name_H-M   'P 1'
#
loop_
_entity.id
_entity.type
_entity.pdbx_description
1 polymer ?
#
loop_
_entity_poly.entity_id
_entity_poly.type
_entity_poly.pdbx_seq_one_letter_code
_entity_poly.pdbx_strand_id
1 'polypeptide(L)'
;MKKSKRFIALCKKYGVDPEKVPEVLTFESACKAVGVSPKKLPGVSHLPVRHRKRLVADYKLTIVAEALRGGKKANYNDSGEFKYFPVFRVKASEKKPSGFGLSCGDYVFWYSDSFVGVRLCFPTWDQAKFFGMHFLKLHTDHHLYT
;
A
#
# COMPACT_ATOMS: atom_id res chain seq x y z
N MET A 1 -12.85 -6.53 -20.16
CA MET A 1 -12.36 -5.20 -20.54
C MET A 1 -10.85 -5.29 -20.73
N LYS A 2 -10.31 -4.87 -21.89
CA LYS A 2 -8.87 -5.00 -22.18
C LYS A 2 -8.07 -3.98 -21.36
N LYS A 3 -7.01 -4.43 -20.67
CA LYS A 3 -6.13 -3.58 -19.87
C LYS A 3 -5.37 -2.59 -20.76
N SER A 4 -5.06 -1.40 -20.25
CA SER A 4 -4.28 -0.43 -21.03
C SER A 4 -2.83 -0.89 -21.25
N LYS A 5 -2.23 -0.47 -22.38
CA LYS A 5 -0.80 -0.71 -22.67
C LYS A 5 0.10 -0.16 -21.56
N ARG A 6 -0.26 0.99 -21.00
CA ARG A 6 0.47 1.62 -19.89
C ARG A 6 0.46 0.75 -18.65
N PHE A 7 -0.71 0.20 -18.27
CA PHE A 7 -0.82 -0.69 -17.12
C PHE A 7 0.02 -1.96 -17.31
N ILE A 8 -0.08 -2.60 -18.47
CA ILE A 8 0.71 -3.81 -18.78
C ILE A 8 2.21 -3.54 -18.69
N ALA A 9 2.68 -2.39 -19.22
CA ALA A 9 4.09 -2.00 -19.12
C ALA A 9 4.55 -1.81 -17.67
N LEU A 10 3.71 -1.22 -16.81
CA LEU A 10 3.99 -1.10 -15.38
C LEU A 10 4.02 -2.47 -14.69
N CYS A 11 3.06 -3.35 -14.98
CA CYS A 11 3.04 -4.71 -14.45
C CYS A 11 4.32 -5.48 -14.81
N LYS A 12 4.77 -5.39 -16.06
CA LYS A 12 6.05 -5.98 -16.50
C LYS A 12 7.24 -5.38 -15.76
N LYS A 13 7.29 -4.05 -15.58
CA LYS A 13 8.34 -3.37 -14.82
C LYS A 13 8.41 -3.85 -13.37
N TYR A 14 7.26 -4.09 -12.74
CA TYR A 14 7.19 -4.56 -11.37
C TYR A 14 7.30 -6.08 -11.25
N GLY A 15 7.30 -6.82 -12.36
CA GLY A 15 7.26 -8.27 -12.36
C GLY A 15 6.03 -8.79 -11.61
N VAL A 16 4.85 -8.29 -11.99
CA VAL A 16 3.54 -8.73 -11.51
C VAL A 16 2.66 -9.12 -12.68
N ASP A 17 1.75 -10.06 -12.45
CA ASP A 17 0.79 -10.50 -13.45
C ASP A 17 -0.36 -9.47 -13.62
N PRO A 18 -0.54 -8.87 -14.83
CA PRO A 18 -1.59 -7.89 -15.08
C PRO A 18 -3.01 -8.47 -14.98
N GLU A 19 -3.20 -9.79 -15.04
CA GLU A 19 -4.50 -10.44 -14.89
C GLU A 19 -4.93 -10.55 -13.42
N LYS A 20 -3.96 -10.63 -12.51
CA LYS A 20 -4.21 -10.76 -11.06
C LYS A 20 -4.39 -9.43 -10.33
N VAL A 21 -4.21 -8.31 -11.03
CA VAL A 21 -4.25 -6.97 -10.45
C VAL A 21 -5.27 -6.08 -11.16
N PRO A 22 -6.22 -5.45 -10.44
CA PRO A 22 -7.10 -4.44 -11.00
C PRO A 22 -6.32 -3.26 -11.58
N GLU A 23 -6.85 -2.63 -12.64
CA GLU A 23 -6.17 -1.48 -13.25
C GLU A 23 -6.49 -0.21 -12.45
N VAL A 24 -5.67 0.07 -11.45
CA VAL A 24 -5.79 1.24 -10.56
C VAL A 24 -4.46 1.98 -10.55
N LEU A 25 -4.38 3.07 -11.32
CA LEU A 25 -3.14 3.82 -11.53
C LEU A 25 -3.06 5.11 -10.70
N THR A 26 -4.19 5.64 -10.24
CA THR A 26 -4.25 6.88 -9.47
C THR A 26 -5.27 6.77 -8.34
N PHE A 27 -5.20 7.69 -7.39
CA PHE A 27 -6.19 7.79 -6.31
C PHE A 27 -7.59 8.04 -6.85
N GLU A 28 -7.74 8.85 -7.89
CA GLU A 28 -9.02 9.13 -8.54
C GLU A 28 -9.60 7.88 -9.21
N SER A 29 -8.74 7.07 -9.87
CA SER A 29 -9.17 5.79 -10.43
C SER A 29 -9.61 4.80 -9.33
N ALA A 30 -8.95 4.81 -8.17
CA ALA A 30 -9.34 4.02 -7.02
C ALA A 30 -10.69 4.49 -6.43
N CYS A 31 -10.86 5.81 -6.28
CA CYS A 31 -12.11 6.42 -5.83
C CYS A 31 -13.27 6.02 -6.73
N LYS A 32 -13.08 6.07 -8.06
CA LYS A 32 -14.09 5.65 -9.04
C LYS A 32 -14.43 4.16 -8.89
N ALA A 33 -13.43 3.30 -8.66
CA ALA A 33 -13.64 1.86 -8.49
C ALA A 33 -14.42 1.52 -7.22
N VAL A 34 -14.22 2.27 -6.13
CA VAL A 34 -14.90 2.07 -4.85
C VAL A 34 -16.22 2.85 -4.75
N GLY A 35 -16.47 3.81 -5.64
CA GLY A 35 -17.68 4.63 -5.64
C GLY A 35 -17.65 5.83 -4.68
N VAL A 36 -16.45 6.33 -4.34
CA VAL A 36 -16.26 7.50 -3.45
C VAL A 36 -15.79 8.73 -4.22
N SER A 37 -15.99 9.92 -3.65
CA SER A 37 -15.55 11.17 -4.26
C SER A 37 -14.06 11.44 -3.99
N PRO A 38 -13.23 11.68 -5.02
CA PRO A 38 -11.81 12.01 -4.83
C PRO A 38 -11.59 13.36 -4.14
N LYS A 39 -12.60 14.23 -4.07
CA LYS A 39 -12.52 15.54 -3.41
C LYS A 39 -12.79 15.46 -1.90
N LYS A 40 -13.41 14.38 -1.42
CA LYS A 40 -13.74 14.19 0.00
C LYS A 40 -12.56 13.55 0.73
N LEU A 41 -11.55 14.38 1.04
CA LEU A 41 -10.43 14.01 1.90
C LEU A 41 -10.77 14.27 3.38
N PRO A 42 -10.11 13.59 4.33
CA PRO A 42 -10.29 13.86 5.75
C PRO A 42 -9.92 15.31 6.08
N GLY A 43 -10.76 15.98 6.89
CA GLY A 43 -10.47 17.31 7.40
C GLY A 43 -9.36 17.25 8.45
N VAL A 44 -8.15 17.67 8.07
CA VAL A 44 -6.95 17.60 8.95
C VAL A 44 -6.46 18.96 9.43
N SER A 45 -7.17 20.04 9.09
CA SER A 45 -6.77 21.43 9.39
C SER A 45 -6.64 21.72 10.90
N HIS A 46 -7.42 21.05 11.73
CA HIS A 46 -7.42 21.20 13.19
C HIS A 46 -6.27 20.43 13.88
N LEU A 47 -5.54 19.59 13.16
CA LEU A 47 -4.47 18.76 13.72
C LEU A 47 -3.10 19.47 13.62
N PRO A 48 -2.10 19.07 14.42
CA PRO A 48 -0.73 19.54 14.24
C PRO A 48 -0.21 19.26 12.82
N VAL A 49 0.44 20.25 12.19
CA VAL A 49 0.94 20.17 10.80
C VAL A 49 1.73 18.88 10.53
N ARG A 50 2.55 18.46 11.51
CA ARG A 50 3.36 17.24 11.48
C ARG A 50 2.58 15.93 11.25
N HIS A 51 1.28 15.87 11.56
CA HIS A 51 0.48 14.65 11.42
C HIS A 51 -0.44 14.67 10.19
N ARG A 52 -0.74 15.86 9.65
CA ARG A 52 -1.75 16.04 8.59
C ARG A 52 -1.44 15.21 7.36
N LYS A 53 -0.19 15.26 6.91
CA LYS A 53 0.26 14.59 5.69
C LYS A 53 0.11 13.07 5.77
N ARG A 54 0.50 12.48 6.91
CA ARG A 54 0.36 11.04 7.17
C ARG A 54 -1.10 10.59 7.12
N LEU A 55 -2.01 11.33 7.74
CA LEU A 55 -3.43 10.95 7.80
C LEU A 55 -4.11 11.02 6.43
N VAL A 56 -3.77 12.04 5.62
CA VAL A 56 -4.24 12.12 4.24
C VAL A 56 -3.67 10.97 3.40
N ALA A 57 -2.40 10.60 3.62
CA ALA A 57 -1.78 9.46 2.94
C ALA A 57 -2.43 8.13 3.33
N ASP A 58 -2.71 7.91 4.61
CA ASP A 58 -3.39 6.71 5.12
C ASP A 58 -4.78 6.53 4.50
N TYR A 59 -5.58 7.60 4.44
CA TYR A 59 -6.88 7.57 3.79
C TYR A 59 -6.75 7.19 2.30
N LYS A 60 -5.82 7.83 1.58
CA LYS A 60 -5.61 7.54 0.16
C LYS A 60 -5.15 6.09 -0.07
N LEU A 61 -4.23 5.58 0.76
CA LEU A 61 -3.75 4.20 0.69
C LEU A 61 -4.87 3.21 0.97
N THR A 62 -5.75 3.51 1.91
CA THR A 62 -6.91 2.67 2.25
C THR A 62 -7.84 2.51 1.06
N ILE A 63 -8.21 3.61 0.40
CA ILE A 63 -9.07 3.57 -0.80
C ILE A 63 -8.39 2.84 -1.96
N VAL A 64 -7.09 3.06 -2.17
CA VAL A 64 -6.32 2.32 -3.19
C VAL A 64 -6.29 0.83 -2.89
N ALA A 65 -6.06 0.44 -1.64
CA ALA A 65 -6.04 -0.96 -1.23
C ALA A 65 -7.42 -1.63 -1.43
N GLU A 66 -8.51 -0.94 -1.10
CA GLU A 66 -9.87 -1.41 -1.36
C GLU A 66 -10.13 -1.63 -2.85
N ALA A 67 -9.76 -0.67 -3.70
CA ALA A 67 -9.90 -0.77 -5.15
C ALA A 67 -9.09 -1.95 -5.72
N LEU A 68 -7.85 -2.14 -5.24
CA LEU A 68 -6.96 -3.22 -5.69
C LEU A 68 -7.40 -4.60 -5.18
N ARG A 69 -8.06 -4.70 -4.02
CA ARG A 69 -8.67 -5.96 -3.56
C ARG A 69 -9.93 -6.32 -4.34
N GLY A 70 -10.55 -5.36 -5.03
CA GLY A 70 -11.80 -5.57 -5.77
C GLY A 70 -12.95 -6.02 -4.86
N GLY A 71 -13.05 -5.44 -3.66
CA GLY A 71 -14.10 -5.76 -2.68
C GLY A 71 -13.87 -7.03 -1.85
N LYS A 72 -12.84 -7.83 -2.15
CA LYS A 72 -12.47 -8.99 -1.32
C LYS A 72 -11.90 -8.52 0.01
N LYS A 73 -12.47 -8.98 1.12
CA LYS A 73 -11.91 -8.79 2.47
C LYS A 73 -11.13 -10.05 2.84
N ALA A 74 -9.98 -9.88 3.49
CA ALA A 74 -9.27 -11.00 4.08
C ALA A 74 -10.14 -11.64 5.18
N ASN A 75 -10.15 -12.96 5.28
CA ASN A 75 -10.79 -13.63 6.39
C ASN A 75 -9.91 -13.48 7.64
N TYR A 76 -10.40 -12.72 8.62
CA TYR A 76 -9.66 -12.47 9.86
C TYR A 76 -9.66 -13.64 10.83
N ASN A 77 -10.54 -14.63 10.62
CA ASN A 77 -10.64 -15.83 11.45
C ASN A 77 -9.84 -17.01 10.90
N ASP A 78 -9.27 -16.87 9.69
CA ASP A 78 -8.51 -17.93 9.05
C ASP A 78 -7.01 -17.61 9.10
N SER A 79 -6.28 -18.35 9.92
CA SER A 79 -4.82 -18.26 10.04
C SER A 79 -4.08 -18.94 8.88
N GLY A 80 -4.76 -19.78 8.08
CA GLY A 80 -4.20 -20.46 6.91
C GLY A 80 -4.24 -19.60 5.64
N GLU A 81 -5.09 -18.58 5.57
CA GLU A 81 -5.12 -17.66 4.43
C GLU A 81 -3.91 -16.72 4.44
N PHE A 82 -3.09 -16.78 3.39
CA PHE A 82 -1.98 -15.85 3.19
C PHE A 82 -2.47 -14.41 3.00
N LYS A 83 -1.84 -13.48 3.73
CA LYS A 83 -2.13 -12.05 3.69
C LYS A 83 -0.85 -11.30 3.38
N TYR A 84 -0.76 -10.77 2.17
CA TYR A 84 0.46 -10.12 1.67
C TYR A 84 0.47 -8.64 2.01
N PHE A 85 1.58 -8.15 2.56
CA PHE A 85 1.79 -6.75 2.89
C PHE A 85 3.11 -6.27 2.28
N PRO A 86 3.17 -5.08 1.65
CA PRO A 86 4.42 -4.56 1.13
C PRO A 86 5.35 -4.09 2.26
N VAL A 87 6.55 -4.63 2.30
CA VAL A 87 7.60 -4.19 3.25
C VAL A 87 8.60 -3.31 2.53
N PHE A 88 8.98 -2.18 3.16
CA PHE A 88 9.83 -1.16 2.56
C PHE A 88 11.18 -1.08 3.26
N ARG A 89 12.25 -0.88 2.48
CA ARG A 89 13.58 -0.54 2.99
C ARG A 89 13.88 0.91 2.65
N VAL A 90 14.15 1.74 3.65
CA VAL A 90 14.63 3.11 3.43
C VAL A 90 16.12 3.05 3.16
N LYS A 91 16.56 3.56 2.00
CA LYS A 91 17.99 3.68 1.69
C LYS A 91 18.54 4.93 2.39
N ALA A 92 19.69 4.78 3.07
CA ALA A 92 20.44 5.90 3.62
C ALA A 92 20.77 6.92 2.53
N SER A 93 20.73 8.19 2.91
CA SER A 93 21.44 9.27 2.24
C SER A 93 22.00 10.22 3.29
N GLU A 94 22.92 11.11 2.90
CA GLU A 94 23.49 12.12 3.81
C GLU A 94 22.42 12.99 4.50
N LYS A 95 21.26 13.19 3.86
CA LYS A 95 20.13 13.96 4.42
C LYS A 95 19.18 13.11 5.27
N LYS A 96 19.26 11.77 5.18
CA LYS A 96 18.35 10.83 5.84
C LYS A 96 19.12 9.55 6.21
N PRO A 97 19.63 9.41 7.45
CA PRO A 97 20.27 8.17 7.87
C PRO A 97 19.31 6.98 7.68
N SER A 98 19.86 5.85 7.22
CA SER A 98 19.11 4.63 6.89
C SER A 98 18.30 4.14 8.08
N GLY A 99 17.10 3.61 7.82
CA GLY A 99 16.30 2.89 8.80
C GLY A 99 15.42 1.82 8.14
N PHE A 100 15.32 0.65 8.77
CA PHE A 100 14.31 -0.35 8.44
C PHE A 100 13.23 -0.29 9.51
N GLY A 101 12.04 0.17 9.14
CA GLY A 101 10.94 0.42 10.07
C GLY A 101 10.06 -0.81 10.23
N LEU A 102 10.51 -1.82 10.96
CA LEU A 102 9.63 -2.84 11.51
C LEU A 102 9.33 -2.50 12.97
N SER A 103 8.05 -2.50 13.34
CA SER A 103 7.59 -2.21 14.71
C SER A 103 7.97 -3.31 15.70
N CYS A 104 8.36 -4.48 15.19
CA CYS A 104 8.85 -5.64 15.92
C CYS A 104 9.68 -6.44 14.91
N GLY A 105 10.94 -6.71 15.25
CA GLY A 105 11.82 -7.61 14.52
C GLY A 105 12.31 -8.65 15.50
N ASP A 106 11.61 -9.77 15.57
CA ASP A 106 12.12 -10.97 16.25
C ASP A 106 12.79 -11.85 15.19
N TYR A 107 13.90 -12.49 15.57
CA TYR A 107 14.60 -13.41 14.69
C TYR A 107 14.96 -14.66 15.47
N VAL A 108 14.42 -15.80 15.05
CA VAL A 108 14.81 -17.11 15.59
C VAL A 108 15.39 -17.94 14.46
N PHE A 109 16.69 -18.22 14.56
CA PHE A 109 17.49 -18.98 13.60
C PHE A 109 17.52 -18.39 12.18
N TRP A 110 16.46 -18.59 11.39
CA TRP A 110 16.38 -18.28 9.94
C TRP A 110 15.12 -17.51 9.54
N TYR A 111 14.20 -17.21 10.47
CA TYR A 111 12.97 -16.47 10.20
C TYR A 111 12.96 -15.15 10.95
N SER A 112 12.62 -14.07 10.24
CA SER A 112 12.34 -12.77 10.84
C SER A 112 10.86 -12.48 10.66
N ASP A 113 10.16 -12.35 11.78
CA ASP A 113 8.72 -12.08 11.81
C ASP A 113 8.46 -10.61 12.08
N SER A 114 7.45 -10.07 11.41
CA SER A 114 6.95 -8.74 11.69
C SER A 114 5.44 -8.71 11.63
N PHE A 115 4.83 -8.30 12.73
CA PHE A 115 3.40 -8.13 12.83
C PHE A 115 2.99 -6.84 12.12
N VAL A 116 2.18 -6.98 11.08
CA VAL A 116 1.62 -5.86 10.29
C VAL A 116 0.11 -5.83 10.42
N GLY A 117 -0.46 -4.62 10.43
CA GLY A 117 -1.91 -4.45 10.50
C GLY A 117 -2.59 -4.91 9.21
N VAL A 118 -3.67 -5.70 9.35
CA VAL A 118 -4.41 -6.31 8.23
C VAL A 118 -5.11 -5.33 7.27
N ARG A 119 -5.19 -4.04 7.63
CA ARG A 119 -5.91 -3.00 6.87
C ARG A 119 -5.40 -2.83 5.43
N LEU A 120 -4.09 -2.93 5.24
CA LEU A 120 -3.42 -2.78 3.93
C LEU A 120 -2.82 -4.10 3.43
N CYS A 121 -3.37 -5.24 3.87
CA CYS A 121 -3.02 -6.55 3.33
C CYS A 121 -3.85 -6.90 2.09
N PHE A 122 -3.28 -7.78 1.25
CA PHE A 122 -3.87 -8.25 0.00
C PHE A 122 -3.91 -9.78 -0.04
N PRO A 123 -4.90 -10.37 -0.73
CA PRO A 123 -4.99 -11.82 -0.92
C PRO A 123 -3.91 -12.37 -1.86
N THR A 124 -3.30 -11.54 -2.71
CA THR A 124 -2.26 -12.00 -3.64
C THR A 124 -0.99 -11.17 -3.55
N TRP A 125 0.14 -11.83 -3.79
CA TRP A 125 1.45 -11.19 -3.83
C TRP A 125 1.53 -10.11 -4.93
N ASP A 126 0.94 -10.36 -6.11
CA ASP A 126 0.93 -9.41 -7.22
C ASP A 126 0.26 -8.08 -6.86
N GLN A 127 -0.86 -8.15 -6.12
CA GLN A 127 -1.56 -6.95 -5.65
C GLN A 127 -0.71 -6.17 -4.64
N ALA A 128 -0.13 -6.85 -3.65
CA ALA A 128 0.72 -6.22 -2.64
C ALA A 128 1.96 -5.57 -3.27
N LYS A 129 2.59 -6.26 -4.22
CA LYS A 129 3.77 -5.76 -4.92
C LYS A 129 3.44 -4.56 -5.81
N PHE A 130 2.36 -4.62 -6.57
CA PHE A 130 1.89 -3.48 -7.36
C PHE A 130 1.58 -2.27 -6.47
N PHE A 131 0.86 -2.49 -5.37
CA PHE A 131 0.51 -1.46 -4.40
C PHE A 131 1.76 -0.74 -3.84
N GLY A 132 2.73 -1.51 -3.32
CA GLY A 132 3.95 -0.95 -2.75
C GLY A 132 4.85 -0.25 -3.78
N MET A 133 4.96 -0.78 -5.00
CA MET A 133 5.84 -0.23 -6.03
C MET A 133 5.24 1.00 -6.71
N HIS A 134 3.95 0.96 -7.06
CA HIS A 134 3.29 2.01 -7.83
C HIS A 134 2.94 3.22 -6.97
N PHE A 135 2.52 3.00 -5.72
CA PHE A 135 2.14 4.07 -4.79
C PHE A 135 3.25 4.42 -3.78
N LEU A 136 4.52 4.20 -4.13
CA LEU A 136 5.67 4.38 -3.25
C LEU A 136 5.74 5.79 -2.61
N LYS A 137 5.38 6.83 -3.36
CA LYS A 137 5.36 8.21 -2.85
C LYS A 137 4.35 8.38 -1.71
N LEU A 138 3.18 7.75 -1.85
CA LEU A 138 2.13 7.80 -0.84
C LEU A 138 2.52 6.98 0.40
N HIS A 139 3.17 5.83 0.20
CA HIS A 139 3.80 5.07 1.28
C HIS A 139 4.87 5.87 2.01
N THR A 140 5.68 6.64 1.29
CA THR A 140 6.71 7.51 1.91
C THR A 140 6.07 8.53 2.84
N ASP A 141 5.00 9.18 2.39
CA ASP A 141 4.26 10.17 3.16
C ASP A 141 3.49 9.56 4.35
N HIS A 142 3.18 8.26 4.29
CA HIS A 142 2.51 7.51 5.35
C HIS A 142 3.47 6.97 6.42
N HIS A 143 4.61 6.41 6.00
CA HIS A 143 5.52 5.66 6.88
C HIS A 143 6.67 6.51 7.44
N LEU A 144 7.12 7.53 6.71
CA LEU A 144 8.24 8.35 7.18
C LEU A 144 7.73 9.54 7.98
N TYR A 145 8.42 9.79 9.09
CA TYR A 145 8.31 11.06 9.79
C TYR A 145 9.07 12.11 8.96
N THR A 146 8.35 13.03 8.33
CA THR A 146 8.90 14.10 7.47
C THR A 146 8.27 15.43 7.79
#